data_AF-A0A7R9US38-F1
#
_entry.id   AF-A0A7R9US38-F1
#
_cell.length_a   1.000
_cell.length_b   1.000
_cell.length_c   1.000
_cell.angle_alpha   90.00
_cell.angle_beta   90.00
_cell.angle_gamma   90.00
#
_symmetry.space_group_name_H-M   'P 1'
#
loop_
_entity.id
_entity.type
_entity.pdbx_description
1 polymer ?
#
loop_
_entity_poly.entity_id
_entity_poly.type
_entity_poly.pdbx_seq_one_letter_code
_entity_poly.pdbx_strand_id
1 'polypeptide(L)'
;IQGANARCVAMLNAFKAVIRDYHTPPAKTLNRDLESRLRPQIQYLVDCRPVGINMGNSITWLKATIAKLPAHMPEAEAKEALCAEIDSFIAERITLASAAIS
;
A
#
# COMPACT_ATOMS: atom_id res chain seq x y z
N ILE A 1 21.36 0.32 0.28
CA ILE A 1 20.29 -0.25 1.15
C ILE A 1 19.80 -1.56 0.51
N GLN A 2 20.29 -2.73 0.92
CA GLN A 2 19.89 -4.01 0.35
C GLN A 2 19.27 -4.91 1.43
N GLY A 3 18.00 -5.28 1.25
CA GLY A 3 17.25 -6.16 2.14
C GLY A 3 15.79 -6.28 1.71
N ALA A 4 15.15 -7.41 2.01
CA ALA A 4 13.73 -7.64 1.68
C ALA A 4 12.81 -6.57 2.30
N ASN A 5 13.17 -6.05 3.48
CA ASN A 5 12.42 -5.00 4.16
C ASN A 5 12.52 -3.65 3.44
N ALA A 6 13.72 -3.25 2.99
CA ALA A 6 13.90 -2.01 2.25
C ALA A 6 13.09 -1.97 0.95
N ARG A 7 12.97 -3.12 0.26
CA ARG A 7 12.13 -3.24 -0.94
C ARG A 7 10.65 -3.12 -0.62
N CYS A 8 10.19 -3.73 0.48
CA CYS A 8 8.81 -3.62 0.92
C CYS A 8 8.46 -2.16 1.29
N VAL A 9 9.33 -1.47 2.03
CA VAL A 9 9.17 -0.05 2.38
C VAL A 9 9.13 0.83 1.13
N ALA A 10 10.03 0.61 0.17
CA ALA A 10 10.03 1.36 -1.09
C ALA A 10 8.73 1.13 -1.90
N MET A 11 8.25 -0.11 -1.98
CA MET A 11 6.98 -0.45 -2.62
C MET A 11 5.80 0.26 -1.95
N LEU A 12 5.70 0.22 -0.62
CA LEU A 12 4.62 0.86 0.12
C LEU A 12 4.65 2.39 -0.05
N ASN A 13 5.84 2.99 -0.06
CA ASN A 13 5.99 4.42 -0.36
C ASN A 13 5.56 4.77 -1.79
N ALA A 14 5.86 3.92 -2.78
CA ALA A 14 5.38 4.10 -4.15
C ALA A 14 3.84 4.04 -4.23
N PHE A 15 3.20 3.10 -3.51
CA PHE A 15 1.75 3.05 -3.43
C PHE A 15 1.15 4.28 -2.74
N LYS A 16 1.80 4.83 -1.70
CA LYS A 16 1.36 6.11 -1.10
C LYS A 16 1.35 7.26 -2.10
N ALA A 17 2.39 7.38 -2.93
CA ALA A 17 2.45 8.43 -3.96
C ALA A 17 1.26 8.29 -4.92
N VAL A 18 0.97 7.07 -5.36
CA VAL A 18 -0.17 6.79 -6.24
C VAL A 18 -1.50 7.10 -5.57
N ILE A 19 -1.68 6.73 -4.30
CA ILE A 19 -2.90 7.01 -3.54
C ILE A 19 -3.11 8.51 -3.38
N ARG A 20 -2.05 9.29 -3.17
CA ARG A 20 -2.12 10.76 -3.06
C ARG A 20 -2.55 11.40 -4.38
N ASP A 21 -1.97 10.97 -5.49
CA ASP A 21 -2.22 11.55 -6.82
C ASP A 21 -3.53 11.03 -7.47
N TYR A 22 -4.05 9.91 -7.02
CA TYR A 22 -5.28 9.30 -7.53
C TYR A 22 -6.48 10.25 -7.38
N HIS A 23 -7.41 10.30 -8.32
CA HIS A 23 -8.67 11.03 -8.18
C HIS A 23 -9.82 10.13 -8.59
N THR A 24 -10.89 10.09 -7.77
CA THR A 24 -12.04 9.24 -8.08
C THR A 24 -12.81 9.83 -9.25
N PRO A 25 -12.96 9.07 -10.36
CA PRO A 25 -13.78 9.53 -11.47
C PRO A 25 -15.25 9.71 -11.05
N PRO A 26 -16.00 10.61 -11.71
CA PRO A 26 -17.44 10.73 -11.49
C PRO A 26 -18.13 9.36 -11.63
N ALA A 27 -19.09 9.07 -10.75
CA ALA A 27 -19.85 7.81 -10.71
C ALA A 27 -19.08 6.53 -10.31
N LYS A 28 -17.86 6.65 -9.78
CA LYS A 28 -17.12 5.52 -9.20
C LYS A 28 -16.96 5.64 -7.70
N THR A 29 -16.81 4.49 -7.03
CA THR A 29 -16.46 4.41 -5.61
C THR A 29 -14.95 4.30 -5.48
N LEU A 30 -14.36 5.11 -4.58
CA LEU A 30 -12.93 5.17 -4.30
C LEU A 30 -12.31 3.77 -4.15
N ASN A 31 -12.84 2.94 -3.25
CA ASN A 31 -12.24 1.65 -2.89
C ASN A 31 -12.00 0.75 -4.11
N ARG A 32 -13.03 0.58 -4.94
CA ARG A 32 -12.99 -0.34 -6.08
C ARG A 32 -12.09 0.17 -7.20
N ASP A 33 -12.19 1.46 -7.52
CA ASP A 33 -11.39 2.02 -8.61
C ASP A 33 -9.92 2.18 -8.20
N LEU A 34 -9.64 2.58 -6.96
CA LEU A 34 -8.28 2.63 -6.41
C LEU A 34 -7.60 1.26 -6.44
N GLU A 35 -8.29 0.19 -6.03
CA GLU A 35 -7.73 -1.16 -6.12
C GLU A 35 -7.40 -1.53 -7.58
N SER A 36 -8.29 -1.18 -8.52
CA SER A 36 -8.07 -1.43 -9.95
C SER A 36 -6.87 -0.68 -10.51
N ARG A 37 -6.58 0.53 -9.99
CA ARG A 37 -5.40 1.33 -10.36
C ARG A 37 -4.10 0.79 -9.79
N LEU A 38 -4.13 0.23 -8.58
CA LEU A 38 -2.96 -0.36 -7.95
C LEU A 38 -2.54 -1.69 -8.59
N ARG A 39 -3.50 -2.48 -9.11
CA ARG A 39 -3.23 -3.78 -9.76
C ARG A 39 -2.13 -3.74 -10.84
N PRO A 40 -2.16 -2.88 -11.87
CA PRO A 40 -1.11 -2.83 -12.89
C PRO A 40 0.24 -2.39 -12.33
N GLN A 41 0.26 -1.55 -11.30
CA GLN A 41 1.50 -1.12 -10.65
C GLN A 41 2.13 -2.25 -9.82
N ILE A 42 1.29 -3.03 -9.12
CA ILE A 42 1.70 -4.26 -8.44
C ILE A 42 2.28 -5.24 -9.46
N GLN A 43 1.60 -5.45 -10.58
CA GLN A 43 2.06 -6.37 -11.63
C GLN A 43 3.40 -5.92 -12.22
N TYR A 44 3.58 -4.63 -12.49
CA TYR A 44 4.85 -4.09 -12.97
C TYR A 44 6.00 -4.36 -11.98
N LEU A 45 5.76 -4.24 -10.68
CA LEU A 45 6.76 -4.57 -9.65
C LEU A 45 7.09 -6.07 -9.62
N VAL A 46 6.09 -6.93 -9.86
CA VAL A 46 6.27 -8.39 -9.97
C VAL A 46 7.09 -8.76 -11.20
N ASP A 47 6.80 -8.13 -12.33
CA ASP A 47 7.45 -8.42 -13.62
C ASP A 47 8.91 -7.96 -13.62
N CYS A 48 9.21 -6.84 -12.96
CA CYS A 48 10.59 -6.36 -12.79
C CYS A 48 11.44 -7.33 -11.95
N ARG A 49 10.85 -7.98 -10.94
CA ARG A 49 11.51 -8.96 -10.09
C ARG A 49 10.48 -9.76 -9.29
N PRO A 50 10.65 -11.09 -9.13
CA PRO A 50 9.74 -11.90 -8.31
C PRO A 50 9.53 -11.31 -6.90
N VAL A 51 8.28 -11.10 -6.55
CA VAL A 51 7.86 -10.53 -5.26
C VAL A 51 8.17 -11.54 -4.16
N GLY A 52 8.93 -11.11 -3.14
CA GLY A 52 9.19 -11.94 -1.96
C GLY A 52 7.95 -12.05 -1.05
N ILE A 53 7.89 -13.07 -0.20
CA ILE A 53 6.78 -13.36 0.74
C ILE A 53 6.33 -12.11 1.52
N ASN A 54 7.29 -11.32 2.04
CA ASN A 54 6.97 -10.09 2.78
C ASN A 54 6.23 -9.05 1.94
N MET A 55 6.61 -8.87 0.68
CA MET A 55 5.95 -7.92 -0.22
C MET A 55 4.55 -8.42 -0.62
N GLY A 56 4.38 -9.73 -0.85
CA GLY A 56 3.07 -10.33 -1.12
C GLY A 56 2.09 -10.12 0.04
N ASN A 57 2.54 -10.35 1.27
CA ASN A 57 1.74 -10.11 2.47
C ASN A 57 1.35 -8.62 2.62
N SER A 58 2.27 -7.70 2.33
CA SER A 58 1.99 -6.26 2.36
C SER A 58 0.99 -5.82 1.29
N ILE A 59 1.04 -6.41 0.10
CA ILE A 59 0.04 -6.17 -0.96
C ILE A 59 -1.34 -6.67 -0.51
N THR A 60 -1.42 -7.89 0.03
CA THR A 60 -2.67 -8.46 0.55
C THR A 60 -3.26 -7.60 1.67
N TRP A 61 -2.41 -7.15 2.60
CA TRP A 61 -2.81 -6.22 3.65
C TRP A 61 -3.36 -4.91 3.07
N LEU A 62 -2.63 -4.27 2.15
CA LEU A 62 -3.06 -2.99 1.56
C LEU A 62 -4.42 -3.11 0.85
N LYS A 63 -4.63 -4.17 0.07
CA LYS A 63 -5.92 -4.44 -0.59
C LYS A 63 -7.05 -4.60 0.43
N ALA A 64 -6.80 -5.32 1.53
CA ALA A 64 -7.77 -5.50 2.60
C ALA A 64 -8.09 -4.18 3.33
N THR A 65 -7.10 -3.31 3.54
CA THR A 65 -7.29 -1.98 4.14
C THR A 65 -8.15 -1.09 3.23
N ILE A 66 -7.89 -1.07 1.92
CA ILE A 66 -8.69 -0.33 0.95
C ILE A 66 -10.14 -0.83 0.92
N ALA A 67 -10.34 -2.15 0.96
CA ALA A 67 -11.69 -2.74 0.96
C ALA A 67 -12.52 -2.36 2.20
N LYS A 68 -11.87 -2.04 3.33
CA LYS A 68 -12.52 -1.66 4.60
C LYS A 68 -12.89 -0.17 4.70
N LEU A 69 -12.48 0.65 3.74
CA LEU A 69 -12.78 2.09 3.78
C LEU A 69 -14.29 2.35 3.77
N PRO A 70 -14.80 3.27 4.63
CA PRO A 70 -16.22 3.60 4.65
C PRO A 70 -16.66 4.24 3.32
N ALA A 71 -17.79 3.79 2.76
CA ALA A 71 -18.29 4.29 1.47
C ALA A 71 -18.69 5.78 1.48
N HIS A 72 -18.95 6.34 2.65
CA HIS A 72 -19.36 7.74 2.86
C HIS A 72 -18.21 8.65 3.30
N MET A 73 -17.00 8.11 3.46
CA MET A 73 -15.83 8.91 3.82
C MET A 73 -15.42 9.78 2.62
N PRO A 74 -15.16 11.09 2.82
CA PRO A 74 -14.61 11.95 1.79
C PRO A 74 -13.30 11.40 1.21
N GLU A 75 -13.06 11.58 -0.08
CA GLU A 75 -11.85 11.05 -0.74
C GLU A 75 -10.56 11.51 -0.06
N ALA A 76 -10.48 12.80 0.29
CA ALA A 76 -9.29 13.36 0.94
C ALA A 76 -9.00 12.67 2.27
N GLU A 77 -10.02 12.48 3.10
CA GLU A 77 -9.91 11.82 4.40
C GLU A 77 -9.53 10.34 4.25
N ALA A 78 -10.15 9.64 3.29
CA ALA A 78 -9.84 8.25 3.01
C ALA A 78 -8.39 8.06 2.53
N LYS A 79 -7.87 8.97 1.69
CA LYS A 79 -6.46 8.96 1.25
C LYS A 79 -5.50 9.21 2.41
N GLU A 80 -5.80 10.19 3.27
CA GLU A 80 -4.98 10.49 4.44
C GLU A 80 -4.95 9.31 5.40
N ALA A 81 -6.11 8.70 5.69
CA ALA A 81 -6.22 7.50 6.51
C ALA A 81 -5.40 6.34 5.92
N LEU A 82 -5.51 6.06 4.62
CA LEU A 82 -4.70 5.03 3.97
C LEU A 82 -3.20 5.33 4.05
N CYS A 83 -2.79 6.58 3.87
CA CYS A 83 -1.39 6.97 3.97
C CYS A 83 -0.85 6.78 5.39
N ALA A 84 -1.63 7.13 6.40
CA ALA A 84 -1.28 6.96 7.81
C ALA A 84 -1.18 5.48 8.19
N GLU A 85 -2.13 4.65 7.75
CA GLU A 85 -2.09 3.19 7.94
C GLU A 85 -0.83 2.59 7.32
N ILE A 86 -0.43 3.04 6.13
CA ILE A 86 0.81 2.57 5.49
C ILE A 86 2.04 2.99 6.31
N ASP A 87 2.08 4.21 6.85
CA ASP A 87 3.18 4.68 7.70
C ASP A 87 3.30 3.85 8.98
N SER A 88 2.18 3.58 9.65
CA SER A 88 2.12 2.69 10.82
C SER A 88 2.61 1.28 10.47
N PHE A 89 2.13 0.70 9.38
CA PHE A 89 2.56 -0.62 8.93
C PHE A 89 4.07 -0.68 8.63
N ILE A 90 4.63 0.36 8.01
CA ILE A 90 6.07 0.48 7.76
C ILE A 90 6.84 0.54 9.09
N ALA A 91 6.41 1.40 10.01
CA ALA A 91 7.06 1.59 11.32
C ALA A 91 7.06 0.30 12.15
N GLU A 92 5.93 -0.40 12.22
CA GLU A 92 5.81 -1.70 12.89
C GLU A 92 6.76 -2.74 12.28
N ARG A 93 6.81 -2.85 10.94
CA ARG A 93 7.67 -3.81 10.25
C ARG A 93 9.16 -3.50 10.42
N ILE A 94 9.55 -2.22 10.47
CA ILE A 94 10.93 -1.81 10.75
C ILE A 94 11.28 -2.12 12.21
N THR A 95 10.38 -1.86 13.14
CA THR A 95 10.58 -2.09 14.58
C THR A 95 10.71 -3.58 14.88
N LEU A 96 9.80 -4.40 14.36
CA LEU A 96 9.84 -5.86 14.49
C LEU A 96 11.11 -6.46 13.85
N ALA A 97 11.53 -5.94 12.71
CA ALA A 97 12.77 -6.37 12.06
C ALA A 97 14.02 -5.99 12.87
N SER A 98 14.00 -4.87 13.59
CA SER A 98 15.11 -4.44 14.44
C SER A 98 15.18 -5.28 15.72
N ALA A 99 14.03 -5.66 16.28
CA ALA A 99 13.95 -6.49 17.49
C ALA A 99 14.29 -7.96 17.25
N ALA A 100 14.00 -8.52 16.06
CA ALA A 100 14.27 -9.93 15.74
C ALA A 100 15.75 -10.26 15.47
N ILE A 101 16.63 -9.25 15.44
CA ILE A 101 18.07 -9.40 15.16
C ILE A 101 18.91 -9.13 16.44
N SER A 102 18.28 -8.94 17.60
CA SER A 102 18.97 -8.68 18.87
C SER A 102 19.04 -9.90 19.78
#